data_AF-X1PT48-F1
#
_entry.id   AF-X1PT48-F1
#
_cell.length_a   1.000
_cell.length_b   1.000
_cell.length_c   1.000
_cell.angle_alpha   90.00
_cell.angle_beta   90.00
_cell.angle_gamma   90.00
#
_symmetry.space_group_name_H-M   'P 1'
#
loop_
_entity.id
_entity.type
_entity.pdbx_description
1 polymer ?
#
loop_
_entity_poly.entity_id
_entity_poly.type
_entity_poly.pdbx_seq_one_letter_code
_entity_poly.pdbx_strand_id
1 'polypeptide(L)'
;MDIKSKINKLPETSGVYFFKDKKEKVIYVGKANSLKSRVSSYFSNSSQQSLKINKMIKEIKNVEYIPTSSEIESLILESKMIKSNNPYYNTQSKDDKSYPYIKITLERDFPQILFYRKINRKIKEGKALYFGPFVDTNATRVVIKLLRQVFKIRGCRKKDLQKVKICLDYQIGLCSAPCANMINRTDYRRRIREICLFLAGKQKKLLNDLCREMKEASHDLNFEKAAKARDRIKSIEAILEGQEINLYRKNSKNDYLLKKIEEVEENEIKKGRKAVIDLKDKLNLKKLPERIEAFDISNIQGKLSVGSLVVFEEGRPKKKDYRRFRVKKVKGIDDYAMLQEVTERRYKRLLSEGKRLPDLVLVDGGKGQLSEVKKILDSLNLELPIISIAKKEEEIFKSEVHTPIILPSNSKALFLLQRIRDEAHRFAVIYHRKIRSK
;
A
#
# COMPACT_ATOMS: atom_id res chain seq x y z
N MET A 1 -19.14 -47.37 25.90
CA MET A 1 -17.94 -46.82 26.56
C MET A 1 -18.37 -45.73 27.52
N ASP A 2 -17.91 -45.80 28.77
CA ASP A 2 -18.16 -44.76 29.78
C ASP A 2 -17.52 -43.43 29.35
N ILE A 3 -18.24 -42.31 29.48
CA ILE A 3 -17.78 -40.96 29.08
C ILE A 3 -16.48 -40.61 29.81
N LYS A 4 -16.33 -41.02 31.08
CA LYS A 4 -15.11 -40.79 31.87
C LYS A 4 -13.88 -41.43 31.20
N SER A 5 -14.02 -42.62 30.61
CA SER A 5 -12.93 -43.30 29.91
C SER A 5 -12.49 -42.57 28.64
N LYS A 6 -13.42 -41.91 27.92
CA LYS A 6 -13.11 -41.08 26.75
C LYS A 6 -12.41 -39.78 27.13
N ILE A 7 -12.82 -39.14 28.23
CA ILE A 7 -12.22 -37.89 28.72
C ILE A 7 -10.75 -38.09 29.11
N ASN A 8 -10.43 -39.20 29.78
CA ASN A 8 -9.04 -39.50 30.17
C ASN A 8 -8.10 -39.72 28.98
N LYS A 9 -8.64 -40.06 27.80
CA LYS A 9 -7.88 -40.26 26.55
C LYS A 9 -7.73 -38.99 25.72
N LEU A 10 -8.26 -37.85 26.16
CA LEU A 10 -8.10 -36.58 25.46
C LEU A 10 -6.63 -36.11 25.51
N PRO A 11 -6.12 -35.49 24.44
CA PRO A 11 -4.76 -34.97 24.43
C PRO A 11 -4.63 -33.70 25.29
N GLU A 12 -3.42 -33.43 25.77
CA GLU A 12 -3.04 -32.19 26.46
C GLU A 12 -2.58 -31.12 25.47
N THR A 13 -3.25 -31.05 24.31
CA THR A 13 -2.99 -30.06 23.26
C THR A 13 -4.14 -29.07 23.17
N SER A 14 -3.88 -27.93 22.52
CA SER A 14 -4.95 -27.00 22.16
C SER A 14 -5.90 -27.64 21.14
N GLY A 15 -7.17 -27.24 21.16
CA GLY A 15 -8.16 -27.76 20.22
C GLY A 15 -9.58 -27.30 20.49
N VAL A 16 -10.49 -27.78 19.66
CA VAL A 16 -11.94 -27.58 19.78
C VAL A 16 -12.59 -28.89 20.18
N TYR A 17 -13.49 -28.86 21.16
CA TYR A 17 -14.27 -30.02 21.60
C TYR A 17 -15.77 -29.81 21.35
N PHE A 18 -16.48 -30.92 21.21
CA PHE A 18 -17.90 -31.00 20.91
C PHE A 18 -18.58 -31.89 21.94
N PHE A 19 -19.68 -31.41 22.50
CA PHE A 19 -20.59 -32.23 23.28
C PHE A 19 -21.79 -32.59 22.43
N LYS A 20 -22.14 -33.87 22.41
CA LYS A 20 -23.25 -34.43 21.64
C LYS A 20 -24.25 -35.17 22.54
N ASP A 21 -25.51 -35.14 22.14
CA ASP A 21 -26.60 -35.84 22.82
C ASP A 21 -26.76 -37.31 22.37
N LYS A 22 -27.82 -37.99 22.83
CA LYS A 22 -28.16 -39.38 22.46
C LYS A 22 -28.38 -39.58 20.95
N LYS A 23 -28.69 -38.52 20.20
CA LYS A 23 -28.97 -38.55 18.75
C LYS A 23 -27.77 -38.08 17.92
N GLU A 24 -26.57 -38.04 18.51
CA GLU A 24 -25.33 -37.51 17.90
C GLU A 24 -25.42 -36.04 17.47
N LYS A 25 -26.39 -35.28 17.98
CA LYS A 25 -26.55 -33.85 17.69
C LYS A 25 -25.58 -33.04 18.55
N VAL A 26 -24.83 -32.12 17.92
CA VAL A 26 -23.92 -31.20 18.64
C VAL A 26 -24.75 -30.19 19.45
N ILE A 27 -24.65 -30.28 20.78
CA ILE A 27 -25.36 -29.41 21.73
C ILE A 27 -24.48 -28.28 22.25
N TYR A 28 -23.15 -28.47 22.25
CA TYR A 28 -22.16 -27.46 22.64
C TYR A 28 -20.83 -27.64 21.90
N VAL A 29 -20.16 -26.53 21.61
CA VAL A 29 -18.80 -26.45 21.07
C VAL A 29 -17.99 -25.50 21.94
N GLY A 30 -16.78 -25.90 22.31
CA GLY A 30 -15.85 -25.05 23.08
C GLY A 30 -14.40 -25.22 22.66
N LYS A 31 -13.57 -24.24 22.99
CA LYS A 31 -12.10 -24.26 22.78
C LYS A 31 -11.32 -24.53 24.07
N ALA A 32 -10.11 -25.05 23.95
CA ALA A 32 -9.20 -25.26 25.07
C ALA A 32 -7.73 -25.08 24.68
N ASN A 33 -6.89 -24.65 25.64
CA ASN A 33 -5.43 -24.73 25.53
C ASN A 33 -4.91 -26.13 25.87
N SER A 34 -5.64 -26.86 26.72
CA SER A 34 -5.49 -28.30 26.96
C SER A 34 -6.89 -28.92 26.94
N LEU A 35 -7.17 -29.75 25.93
CA LEU A 35 -8.47 -30.42 25.76
C LEU A 35 -8.81 -31.29 26.97
N LYS A 36 -7.85 -32.09 27.45
CA LYS A 36 -8.02 -32.94 28.63
C LYS A 36 -8.39 -32.14 29.88
N SER A 37 -7.58 -31.15 30.25
CA SER A 37 -7.82 -30.36 31.48
C SER A 37 -9.16 -29.62 31.42
N ARG A 38 -9.50 -29.05 30.24
CA ARG A 38 -10.72 -28.28 30.08
C ARG A 38 -11.97 -29.14 30.13
N VAL A 39 -12.00 -30.26 29.41
CA VAL A 39 -13.16 -31.16 29.41
C VAL A 39 -13.34 -31.81 30.78
N SER A 40 -12.26 -32.27 31.41
CA SER A 40 -12.32 -32.83 32.77
C SER A 40 -12.92 -31.86 33.79
N SER A 41 -12.65 -30.55 33.68
CA SER A 41 -13.18 -29.55 34.61
C SER A 41 -14.71 -29.49 34.69
N TYR A 42 -15.41 -29.88 33.62
CA TYR A 42 -16.88 -29.93 33.62
C TYR A 42 -17.40 -31.04 34.55
N PHE A 43 -16.64 -32.12 34.72
CA PHE A 43 -17.08 -33.32 35.44
C PHE A 43 -16.49 -33.45 36.85
N SER A 44 -15.50 -32.61 37.21
CA SER A 44 -14.77 -32.74 38.47
C SER A 44 -15.30 -31.89 39.64
N ASN A 45 -16.18 -30.89 39.44
CA ASN A 45 -16.76 -30.08 40.52
C ASN A 45 -18.22 -29.69 40.24
N SER A 46 -19.18 -30.39 40.85
CA SER A 46 -20.62 -30.18 40.67
C SER A 46 -21.22 -29.03 41.53
N SER A 47 -20.54 -28.58 42.58
CA SER A 47 -21.08 -27.66 43.60
C SER A 47 -21.00 -26.17 43.26
N GLN A 48 -20.22 -25.75 42.25
CA GLN A 48 -20.04 -24.34 41.86
C GLN A 48 -20.50 -24.02 40.42
N GLN A 49 -21.10 -24.98 39.72
CA GLN A 49 -21.50 -24.79 38.31
C GLN A 49 -22.91 -24.20 38.18
N SER A 50 -23.10 -23.32 37.19
CA SER A 50 -24.41 -22.74 36.90
C SER A 50 -25.42 -23.82 36.48
N LEU A 51 -26.72 -23.59 36.79
CA LEU A 51 -27.82 -24.51 36.46
C LEU A 51 -27.83 -24.92 34.97
N LYS A 52 -27.42 -24.00 34.07
CA LYS A 52 -27.29 -24.25 32.63
C LYS A 52 -26.21 -25.29 32.30
N ILE A 53 -25.05 -25.19 32.93
CA ILE A 53 -23.93 -26.12 32.70
C ILE A 53 -24.31 -27.51 33.23
N ASN A 54 -24.92 -27.58 34.41
CA ASN A 54 -25.39 -28.85 34.98
C ASN A 54 -26.45 -29.53 34.09
N LYS A 55 -27.37 -28.76 33.50
CA LYS A 55 -28.35 -29.28 32.54
C LYS A 55 -27.67 -29.80 31.27
N MET A 56 -26.72 -29.04 30.71
CA MET A 56 -25.94 -29.44 29.55
C MET A 56 -25.20 -30.75 29.81
N ILE A 57 -24.52 -30.88 30.95
CA ILE A 57 -23.73 -32.09 31.31
C ILE A 57 -24.62 -33.35 31.35
N LYS A 58 -25.84 -33.25 31.88
CA LYS A 58 -26.79 -34.38 31.92
C LYS A 58 -27.20 -34.89 30.53
N GLU A 59 -27.18 -34.02 29.52
CA GLU A 59 -27.54 -34.34 28.14
C GLU A 59 -26.36 -34.92 27.33
N ILE A 60 -25.12 -34.80 27.81
CA ILE A 60 -23.93 -35.30 27.12
C ILE A 60 -23.94 -36.83 27.06
N LYS A 61 -23.75 -37.37 25.86
CA LYS A 61 -23.56 -38.81 25.61
C LYS A 61 -22.26 -39.12 24.90
N ASN A 62 -21.76 -38.17 24.12
CA ASN A 62 -20.52 -38.33 23.39
C ASN A 62 -19.71 -37.02 23.42
N VAL A 63 -18.38 -37.17 23.41
CA VAL A 63 -17.41 -36.07 23.36
C VAL A 63 -16.48 -36.33 22.18
N GLU A 64 -16.39 -35.35 21.29
CA GLU A 64 -15.45 -35.35 20.16
C GLU A 64 -14.54 -34.14 20.24
N TYR A 65 -13.41 -34.19 19.53
CA TYR A 65 -12.47 -33.08 19.50
C TYR A 65 -11.72 -33.02 18.17
N ILE A 66 -11.19 -31.83 17.87
CA ILE A 66 -10.25 -31.59 16.78
C ILE A 66 -9.03 -30.89 17.41
N PRO A 67 -7.86 -31.54 17.46
CA PRO A 67 -6.64 -30.92 17.96
C PRO A 67 -6.18 -29.81 17.01
N THR A 68 -5.57 -28.77 17.56
CA THR A 68 -5.04 -27.64 16.79
C THR A 68 -3.61 -27.34 17.22
N SER A 69 -2.84 -26.78 16.29
CA SER A 69 -1.42 -26.44 16.49
C SER A 69 -1.22 -25.19 17.36
N SER A 70 -2.28 -24.41 17.62
CA SER A 70 -2.24 -23.21 18.44
C SER A 70 -3.59 -22.84 19.05
N GLU A 71 -3.58 -21.99 20.08
CA GLU A 71 -4.79 -21.42 20.67
C GLU A 71 -5.61 -20.61 19.66
N ILE A 72 -4.95 -19.87 18.75
CA ILE A 72 -5.59 -19.07 17.71
C ILE A 72 -6.34 -19.95 16.70
N GLU A 73 -5.77 -21.10 16.33
CA GLU A 73 -6.45 -22.04 15.45
C GLU A 73 -7.69 -22.64 16.13
N SER A 74 -7.61 -22.97 17.43
CA SER A 74 -8.76 -23.43 18.21
C SER A 74 -9.89 -22.37 18.23
N LEU A 75 -9.53 -21.08 18.37
CA LEU A 75 -10.45 -19.95 18.34
C LEU A 75 -11.20 -19.82 17.00
N ILE A 76 -10.48 -19.92 15.87
CA ILE A 76 -11.06 -19.83 14.53
C ILE A 76 -11.98 -21.02 14.27
N LEU A 77 -11.49 -22.22 14.57
CA LEU A 77 -12.19 -23.46 14.31
C LEU A 77 -13.48 -23.53 15.14
N GLU A 78 -13.44 -23.13 16.41
CA GLU A 78 -14.63 -23.04 17.27
C GLU A 78 -15.69 -22.14 16.64
N SER A 79 -15.33 -20.93 16.20
CA SER A 79 -16.29 -20.01 15.57
C SER A 79 -16.92 -20.59 14.31
N LYS A 80 -16.12 -21.29 13.48
CA LYS A 80 -16.63 -21.99 12.30
C LYS A 80 -17.60 -23.09 12.70
N MET A 81 -17.26 -23.88 13.71
CA MET A 81 -18.05 -25.02 14.18
C MET A 81 -19.35 -24.60 14.86
N ILE A 82 -19.36 -23.53 15.65
CA ILE A 82 -20.59 -22.94 16.21
C ILE A 82 -21.51 -22.46 15.08
N LYS A 83 -20.97 -21.81 14.04
CA LYS A 83 -21.77 -21.34 12.90
C LYS A 83 -22.35 -22.48 12.07
N SER A 84 -21.58 -23.55 11.85
CA SER A 84 -22.01 -24.70 11.06
C SER A 84 -23.00 -25.59 11.80
N ASN A 85 -22.84 -25.77 13.11
CA ASN A 85 -23.66 -26.69 13.91
C ASN A 85 -24.81 -26.02 14.67
N ASN A 86 -24.76 -24.68 14.83
CA ASN A 86 -25.71 -23.87 15.59
C ASN A 86 -26.15 -24.49 16.93
N PRO A 87 -25.22 -24.81 17.86
CA PRO A 87 -25.53 -25.59 19.04
C PRO A 87 -26.44 -24.84 20.03
N TYR A 88 -27.36 -25.55 20.67
CA TYR A 88 -28.36 -24.98 21.57
C TYR A 88 -27.73 -24.20 22.74
N TYR A 89 -26.69 -24.76 23.38
CA TYR A 89 -26.11 -24.11 24.56
C TYR A 89 -25.17 -22.94 24.21
N ASN A 90 -24.58 -22.91 23.00
CA ASN A 90 -23.80 -21.77 22.50
C ASN A 90 -24.68 -20.59 22.07
N THR A 91 -25.84 -20.84 21.46
CA THR A 91 -26.75 -19.77 20.98
C THR A 91 -27.41 -18.99 22.12
N GLN A 92 -27.67 -19.65 23.26
CA GLN A 92 -28.14 -18.99 24.49
C GLN A 92 -27.04 -18.23 25.24
N SER A 93 -25.77 -18.48 24.97
CA SER A 93 -24.65 -17.72 25.53
C SER A 93 -24.24 -16.67 24.50
N LYS A 94 -24.94 -15.53 24.46
CA LYS A 94 -24.59 -14.39 23.59
C LYS A 94 -23.32 -13.68 24.09
N ASP A 95 -22.21 -14.39 24.13
CA ASP A 95 -20.88 -13.78 24.19
C ASP A 95 -20.41 -13.64 22.74
N ASP A 96 -20.92 -12.62 22.07
CA ASP A 96 -20.64 -12.26 20.68
C ASP A 96 -19.23 -11.63 20.59
N LYS A 97 -18.20 -12.36 21.09
CA LYS A 97 -16.80 -11.92 21.10
C LYS A 97 -16.27 -11.92 19.68
N SER A 98 -16.60 -10.84 18.99
CA SER A 98 -16.18 -10.53 17.63
C SER A 98 -14.65 -10.34 17.65
N TYR A 99 -13.91 -11.27 17.06
CA TYR A 99 -12.45 -11.25 17.10
C TYR A 99 -11.88 -9.99 16.42
N PRO A 100 -10.77 -9.43 16.94
CA PRO A 100 -10.08 -8.34 16.28
C PRO A 100 -9.37 -8.82 15.02
N TYR A 101 -9.52 -8.05 13.95
CA TYR A 101 -8.84 -8.20 12.67
C TYR A 101 -8.20 -6.87 12.27
N ILE A 102 -7.15 -6.94 11.47
CA ILE A 102 -6.62 -5.81 10.73
C ILE A 102 -7.22 -5.85 9.32
N LYS A 103 -8.01 -4.85 8.97
CA LYS A 103 -8.62 -4.68 7.65
C LYS A 103 -7.79 -3.71 6.80
N ILE A 104 -7.49 -4.07 5.55
CA ILE A 104 -6.90 -3.20 4.54
C ILE A 104 -7.89 -2.94 3.40
N THR A 105 -8.24 -1.67 3.12
CA THR A 105 -9.24 -1.29 2.10
C THR A 105 -8.64 -1.13 0.69
N LEU A 106 -8.50 -2.24 -0.04
CA LEU A 106 -7.89 -2.26 -1.38
C LEU A 106 -8.74 -1.57 -2.45
N GLU A 107 -10.03 -1.37 -2.20
CA GLU A 107 -10.95 -0.73 -3.15
C GLU A 107 -10.66 0.76 -3.40
N ARG A 108 -9.74 1.35 -2.63
CA ARG A 108 -9.38 2.77 -2.69
C ARG A 108 -8.02 2.97 -3.33
N ASP A 109 -7.81 4.14 -3.94
CA ASP A 109 -6.50 4.54 -4.47
C ASP A 109 -5.43 4.62 -3.40
N PHE A 110 -5.84 5.02 -2.19
CA PHE A 110 -5.00 5.07 -1.01
C PHE A 110 -5.64 4.22 0.10
N PRO A 111 -5.32 2.90 0.16
CA PRO A 111 -5.86 2.00 1.16
C PRO A 111 -5.62 2.44 2.60
N GLN A 112 -6.54 2.09 3.49
CA GLN A 112 -6.47 2.33 4.93
C GLN A 112 -6.14 1.03 5.64
N ILE A 113 -5.48 1.14 6.80
CA ILE A 113 -5.37 0.07 7.77
C ILE A 113 -6.33 0.36 8.93
N LEU A 114 -7.25 -0.56 9.20
CA LEU A 114 -8.34 -0.37 10.15
C LEU A 114 -8.42 -1.55 11.12
N PHE A 115 -8.71 -1.25 12.38
CA PHE A 115 -9.16 -2.25 13.33
C PHE A 115 -10.59 -2.68 12.97
N TYR A 116 -10.84 -3.98 12.92
CA TYR A 116 -12.12 -4.54 12.51
C TYR A 116 -12.55 -5.66 13.45
N ARG A 117 -13.85 -5.74 13.76
CA ARG A 117 -14.39 -6.72 14.72
C ARG A 117 -15.50 -7.60 14.12
N LYS A 118 -16.31 -7.09 13.19
CA LYS A 118 -17.48 -7.81 12.64
C LYS A 118 -17.23 -8.30 11.23
N ILE A 119 -16.94 -9.59 10.98
CA ILE A 119 -17.04 -10.14 9.60
C ILE A 119 -18.54 -10.21 9.24
N ASN A 120 -19.10 -9.10 8.73
CA ASN A 120 -20.44 -9.14 8.15
C ASN A 120 -20.42 -10.11 6.97
N ARG A 121 -21.46 -10.95 6.88
CA ARG A 121 -21.71 -12.06 5.93
C ARG A 121 -21.58 -11.74 4.42
N LYS A 122 -21.17 -10.52 4.05
CA LYS A 122 -20.86 -10.10 2.68
C LYS A 122 -19.43 -9.55 2.64
N ILE A 123 -18.42 -10.40 2.78
CA ILE A 123 -17.08 -10.08 2.28
C ILE A 123 -17.25 -10.01 0.76
N LYS A 124 -17.43 -8.79 0.21
CA LYS A 124 -17.35 -8.62 -1.25
C LYS A 124 -15.92 -8.96 -1.64
N GLU A 125 -15.75 -10.07 -2.36
CA GLU A 125 -14.44 -10.58 -2.74
C GLU A 125 -13.59 -9.48 -3.38
N GLY A 126 -12.34 -9.39 -2.93
CA GLY A 126 -11.33 -8.49 -3.50
C GLY A 126 -11.43 -7.00 -3.15
N LYS A 127 -12.43 -6.53 -2.40
CA LYS A 127 -12.47 -5.13 -1.96
C LYS A 127 -11.54 -4.85 -0.78
N ALA A 128 -11.42 -5.77 0.17
CA ALA A 128 -10.58 -5.58 1.34
C ALA A 128 -9.84 -6.86 1.74
N LEU A 129 -8.69 -6.70 2.38
CA LEU A 129 -7.95 -7.78 3.02
C LEU A 129 -8.21 -7.78 4.51
N TYR A 130 -8.22 -8.95 5.12
CA TYR A 130 -8.40 -9.14 6.55
C TYR A 130 -7.27 -10.02 7.06
N PHE A 131 -6.53 -9.52 8.05
CA PHE A 131 -5.48 -10.25 8.77
C PHE A 131 -5.95 -10.51 10.19
N GLY A 132 -5.68 -11.71 10.71
CA GLY A 132 -6.18 -12.19 12.00
C GLY A 132 -6.97 -13.50 11.85
N PRO A 133 -7.78 -13.88 12.86
CA PRO A 133 -8.07 -13.14 14.09
C PRO A 133 -6.85 -12.97 15.00
N PHE A 134 -6.79 -11.85 15.71
CA PHE A 134 -5.81 -11.61 16.77
C PHE A 134 -6.41 -11.96 18.14
N VAL A 135 -5.56 -12.34 19.09
CA VAL A 135 -6.00 -12.73 20.45
C VAL A 135 -6.38 -11.52 21.32
N ASP A 136 -5.64 -10.43 21.19
CA ASP A 136 -5.83 -9.21 22.00
C ASP A 136 -6.14 -7.99 21.12
N THR A 137 -7.20 -7.30 21.49
CA THR A 137 -7.67 -6.08 20.84
C THR A 137 -6.73 -4.89 21.08
N ASN A 138 -6.07 -4.81 22.24
CA ASN A 138 -5.12 -3.76 22.56
C ASN A 138 -3.82 -3.97 21.80
N ALA A 139 -3.25 -5.18 21.84
CA ALA A 139 -2.11 -5.56 20.99
C ALA A 139 -2.39 -5.27 19.51
N THR A 140 -3.57 -5.63 18.98
CA THR A 140 -3.94 -5.33 17.59
C THR A 140 -3.89 -3.83 17.28
N ARG A 141 -4.41 -2.98 18.19
CA ARG A 141 -4.38 -1.52 18.00
C ARG A 141 -2.95 -0.98 18.05
N VAL A 142 -2.10 -1.52 18.92
CA VAL A 142 -0.67 -1.18 19.00
C VAL A 142 0.02 -1.53 17.68
N VAL A 143 -0.19 -2.74 17.15
CA VAL A 143 0.35 -3.16 15.85
C VAL A 143 -0.09 -2.21 14.73
N ILE A 144 -1.37 -1.85 14.66
CA ILE A 144 -1.86 -0.88 13.67
C ILE A 144 -1.13 0.48 13.82
N LYS A 145 -0.92 0.96 15.04
CA LYS A 145 -0.21 2.21 15.30
C LYS A 145 1.24 2.14 14.83
N LEU A 146 1.95 1.05 15.16
CA LEU A 146 3.33 0.79 14.73
C LEU A 146 3.44 0.73 13.20
N LEU A 147 2.55 -0.01 12.54
CA LEU A 147 2.50 -0.06 11.07
C LEU A 147 2.28 1.32 10.46
N ARG A 148 1.44 2.17 11.07
CA ARG A 148 1.27 3.56 10.62
C ARG A 148 2.52 4.40 10.86
N GLN A 149 3.26 4.19 11.95
CA GLN A 149 4.53 4.87 12.21
C GLN A 149 5.61 4.47 11.19
N VAL A 150 5.70 3.19 10.82
CA VAL A 150 6.74 2.71 9.89
C VAL A 150 6.41 3.02 8.44
N PHE A 151 5.17 2.74 8.02
CA PHE A 151 4.75 2.80 6.63
C PHE A 151 4.03 4.12 6.28
N LYS A 152 3.74 4.97 7.26
CA LYS A 152 3.06 6.28 7.11
C LYS A 152 1.73 6.15 6.34
N ILE A 153 0.92 5.17 6.72
CA ILE A 153 -0.38 4.88 6.09
C ILE A 153 -1.51 5.64 6.79
N ARG A 154 -2.46 6.13 5.99
CA ARG A 154 -3.58 6.92 6.50
C ARG A 154 -4.48 6.09 7.44
N GLY A 155 -4.89 6.69 8.55
CA GLY A 155 -5.96 6.18 9.42
C GLY A 155 -7.28 6.95 9.29
N CYS A 156 -7.27 8.11 8.63
CA CYS A 156 -8.43 8.99 8.52
C CYS A 156 -9.54 8.39 7.65
N ARG A 157 -10.81 8.51 8.08
CA ARG A 157 -11.97 7.83 7.47
C ARG A 157 -12.43 8.41 6.12
N LYS A 158 -11.99 9.62 5.75
CA LYS A 158 -12.43 10.36 4.54
C LYS A 158 -12.35 9.48 3.27
N LYS A 159 -13.41 9.41 2.48
CA LYS A 159 -13.40 8.65 1.22
C LYS A 159 -12.68 9.46 0.14
N ASP A 160 -13.10 10.70 -0.05
CA ASP A 160 -12.51 11.61 -1.03
C ASP A 160 -11.33 12.37 -0.45
N LEU A 161 -10.21 12.34 -1.17
CA LEU A 161 -8.94 12.95 -0.82
C LEU A 161 -8.75 14.24 -1.63
N GLN A 162 -9.74 15.15 -1.60
CA GLN A 162 -9.62 16.43 -2.31
C GLN A 162 -8.85 17.45 -1.47
N LYS A 163 -7.71 17.92 -2.01
CA LYS A 163 -6.85 19.06 -1.59
C LYS A 163 -7.10 19.62 -0.18
N VAL A 164 -6.84 18.83 0.86
CA VAL A 164 -6.96 19.30 2.26
C VAL A 164 -5.62 19.84 2.74
N LYS A 165 -5.64 20.86 3.61
CA LYS A 165 -4.49 21.25 4.44
C LYS A 165 -3.87 20.01 5.12
N ILE A 166 -2.56 20.09 5.34
CA ILE A 166 -1.78 19.03 6.01
C ILE A 166 -2.40 18.74 7.39
N CYS A 167 -2.70 17.47 7.68
CA CYS A 167 -3.31 17.07 8.94
C CYS A 167 -2.28 16.67 10.01
N LEU A 168 -2.73 16.60 11.26
CA LEU A 168 -1.91 16.19 12.41
C LEU A 168 -1.19 14.85 12.15
N ASP A 169 -1.91 13.84 11.66
CA ASP A 169 -1.35 12.53 11.31
C ASP A 169 -0.10 12.61 10.42
N TYR A 170 -0.01 13.60 9.53
CA TYR A 170 1.20 13.82 8.74
C TYR A 170 2.29 14.51 9.56
N GLN A 171 1.92 15.56 10.31
CA GLN A 171 2.84 16.33 11.14
C GLN A 171 3.56 15.45 12.17
N ILE A 172 2.84 14.52 12.80
CA ILE A 172 3.40 13.56 13.76
C ILE A 172 3.97 12.30 13.10
N GLY A 173 4.04 12.27 11.76
CA GLY A 173 4.67 11.18 11.02
C GLY A 173 3.94 9.84 11.09
N LEU A 174 2.60 9.82 11.10
CA LEU A 174 1.78 8.60 10.94
C LEU A 174 1.23 8.42 9.52
N CYS A 175 1.25 9.46 8.70
CA CYS A 175 0.65 9.46 7.37
C CYS A 175 1.55 10.19 6.36
N SER A 176 1.60 9.72 5.12
CA SER A 176 2.31 10.37 4.03
C SER A 176 1.46 11.40 3.27
N ALA A 177 0.37 11.88 3.88
CA ALA A 177 -0.56 12.90 3.36
C ALA A 177 -0.95 12.75 1.88
N PRO A 178 -1.57 11.63 1.47
CA PRO A 178 -2.11 11.51 0.11
C PRO A 178 -3.18 12.58 -0.19
N CYS A 179 -3.90 13.08 0.82
CA CYS A 179 -4.87 14.18 0.68
C CYS A 179 -4.26 15.53 0.26
N ALA A 180 -2.96 15.71 0.46
CA ALA A 180 -2.23 16.93 0.13
C ALA A 180 -1.21 16.69 -1.00
N ASN A 181 -1.38 15.61 -1.77
CA ASN A 181 -0.52 15.15 -2.86
C ASN A 181 0.96 14.97 -2.45
N MET A 182 1.25 14.66 -1.18
CA MET A 182 2.63 14.48 -0.70
C MET A 182 3.21 13.11 -1.09
N ILE A 183 2.36 12.16 -1.46
CA ILE A 183 2.72 10.84 -1.97
C ILE A 183 1.83 10.50 -3.15
N ASN A 184 2.35 9.77 -4.13
CA ASN A 184 1.56 9.28 -5.25
C ASN A 184 1.01 7.87 -4.99
N ARG A 185 0.06 7.46 -5.83
CA ARG A 185 -0.65 6.18 -5.73
C ARG A 185 0.28 4.97 -5.76
N THR A 186 1.30 4.99 -6.62
CA THR A 186 2.23 3.87 -6.80
C THR A 186 3.07 3.60 -5.55
N ASP A 187 3.67 4.65 -4.99
CA ASP A 187 4.50 4.52 -3.79
C ASP A 187 3.66 4.14 -2.58
N TYR A 188 2.47 4.74 -2.46
CA TYR A 188 1.57 4.41 -1.36
C TYR A 188 1.16 2.94 -1.40
N ARG A 189 0.84 2.42 -2.60
CA ARG A 189 0.52 1.00 -2.76
C ARG A 189 1.69 0.07 -2.53
N ARG A 190 2.92 0.48 -2.86
CA ARG A 190 4.13 -0.26 -2.49
C ARG A 190 4.21 -0.44 -0.97
N ARG A 191 3.92 0.61 -0.19
CA ARG A 191 3.90 0.52 1.28
C ARG A 191 2.78 -0.38 1.80
N ILE A 192 1.61 -0.38 1.17
CA ILE A 192 0.52 -1.31 1.51
C ILE A 192 0.95 -2.76 1.27
N ARG A 193 1.64 -3.04 0.16
CA ARG A 193 2.22 -4.37 -0.10
C ARG A 193 3.22 -4.79 0.97
N GLU A 194 4.11 -3.89 1.36
CA GLU A 194 5.09 -4.16 2.40
C GLU A 194 4.40 -4.49 3.75
N ILE A 195 3.32 -3.78 4.10
CA ILE A 195 2.47 -4.14 5.24
C ILE A 195 1.86 -5.53 5.07
N CYS A 196 1.34 -5.85 3.88
CA CYS A 196 0.79 -7.17 3.62
C CYS A 196 1.84 -8.27 3.78
N LEU A 197 3.07 -8.07 3.30
CA LEU A 197 4.19 -9.01 3.50
C LEU A 197 4.52 -9.18 4.98
N PHE A 198 4.55 -8.08 5.73
CA PHE A 198 4.79 -8.10 7.17
C PHE A 198 3.71 -8.89 7.91
N LEU A 199 2.43 -8.57 7.68
CA LEU A 199 1.29 -9.25 8.32
C LEU A 199 1.12 -10.70 7.85
N ALA A 200 1.63 -11.05 6.66
CA ALA A 200 1.63 -12.40 6.12
C ALA A 200 2.77 -13.30 6.67
N GLY A 201 3.61 -12.80 7.58
CA GLY A 201 4.74 -13.55 8.13
C GLY A 201 5.92 -13.68 7.17
N LYS A 202 6.03 -12.80 6.16
CA LYS A 202 7.14 -12.77 5.18
C LYS A 202 8.15 -11.67 5.51
N GLN A 203 8.45 -11.48 6.80
CA GLN A 203 9.29 -10.37 7.27
C GLN A 203 10.73 -10.48 6.75
N LYS A 204 11.30 -11.68 6.67
CA LYS A 204 12.64 -11.89 6.10
C LYS A 204 12.74 -11.37 4.65
N LYS A 205 11.74 -11.66 3.81
CA LYS A 205 11.69 -11.16 2.43
C LYS A 205 11.61 -9.64 2.40
N LEU A 206 10.75 -9.05 3.22
CA LEU A 206 10.60 -7.59 3.34
C LEU A 206 11.92 -6.92 3.76
N LEU A 207 12.60 -7.45 4.78
CA LEU A 207 13.88 -6.92 5.24
C LEU A 207 14.96 -7.02 4.15
N ASN A 208 15.02 -8.14 3.43
CA ASN A 208 15.94 -8.30 2.30
C ASN A 208 15.68 -7.28 1.19
N ASP A 209 14.41 -7.07 0.81
CA ASP A 209 14.02 -6.09 -0.22
C ASP A 209 14.40 -4.66 0.21
N LEU A 210 14.18 -4.28 1.47
CA LEU A 210 14.56 -2.98 2.01
C LEU A 210 16.09 -2.81 2.10
N CYS A 211 16.82 -3.86 2.48
CA CYS A 211 18.27 -3.85 2.54
C CYS A 211 18.88 -3.67 1.14
N ARG A 212 18.30 -4.32 0.12
CA ARG A 212 18.67 -4.10 -1.28
C ARG A 212 18.38 -2.65 -1.69
N GLU A 213 17.18 -2.11 -1.42
CA GLU A 213 16.84 -0.71 -1.73
C GLU A 213 17.81 0.28 -1.05
N MET A 214 18.23 -0.01 0.19
CA MET A 214 19.21 0.78 0.93
C MET A 214 20.60 0.74 0.28
N LYS A 215 21.09 -0.46 -0.05
CA LYS A 215 22.42 -0.65 -0.68
C LYS A 215 22.49 0.00 -2.05
N GLU A 216 21.47 -0.21 -2.90
CA GLU A 216 21.35 0.44 -4.20
C GLU A 216 21.34 1.97 -4.06
N ALA A 217 20.54 2.51 -3.13
CA ALA A 217 20.50 3.94 -2.90
C ALA A 217 21.85 4.51 -2.40
N SER A 218 22.58 3.75 -1.59
CA SER A 218 23.92 4.13 -1.12
C SER A 218 24.94 4.12 -2.26
N HIS A 219 24.89 3.11 -3.13
CA HIS A 219 25.73 3.02 -4.31
C HIS A 219 25.48 4.19 -5.28
N ASP A 220 24.22 4.56 -5.47
CA ASP A 220 23.81 5.71 -6.29
C ASP A 220 24.05 7.07 -5.59
N LEU A 221 24.79 7.10 -4.47
CA LEU A 221 25.08 8.29 -3.64
C LEU A 221 23.83 9.04 -3.15
N ASN A 222 22.69 8.35 -3.06
CA ASN A 222 21.42 8.88 -2.58
C ASN A 222 21.23 8.59 -1.08
N PHE A 223 22.06 9.25 -0.25
CA PHE A 223 22.12 9.02 1.18
C PHE A 223 20.80 9.31 1.92
N GLU A 224 20.01 10.30 1.49
CA GLU A 224 18.68 10.56 2.08
C GLU A 224 17.74 9.35 1.92
N LYS A 225 17.78 8.68 0.76
CA LYS A 225 16.96 7.50 0.50
C LYS A 225 17.49 6.27 1.24
N ALA A 226 18.81 6.09 1.26
CA ALA A 226 19.45 5.01 2.01
C ALA A 226 19.15 5.11 3.51
N ALA A 227 19.29 6.30 4.10
CA ALA A 227 18.95 6.55 5.50
C ALA A 227 17.48 6.22 5.81
N LYS A 228 16.54 6.65 4.96
CA LYS A 228 15.11 6.31 5.13
C LYS A 228 14.86 4.80 5.08
N ALA A 229 15.52 4.06 4.19
CA ALA A 229 15.39 2.61 4.12
C ALA A 229 15.97 1.94 5.38
N ARG A 230 17.16 2.37 5.81
CA ARG A 230 17.82 1.92 7.06
C ARG A 230 16.93 2.13 8.28
N ASP A 231 16.39 3.33 8.46
CA ASP A 231 15.60 3.66 9.64
C ASP A 231 14.27 2.87 9.66
N ARG A 232 13.73 2.52 8.47
CA ARG A 232 12.59 1.60 8.36
C ARG A 232 12.96 0.16 8.72
N ILE A 233 14.12 -0.33 8.29
CA ILE A 233 14.64 -1.65 8.67
C ILE A 233 14.73 -1.73 10.21
N LYS A 234 15.41 -0.76 10.83
CA LYS A 234 15.52 -0.67 12.29
C LYS A 234 14.17 -0.64 12.99
N SER A 235 13.21 0.12 12.45
CA SER A 235 11.87 0.18 13.03
C SER A 235 11.12 -1.15 12.92
N ILE A 236 11.30 -1.90 11.83
CA ILE A 236 10.69 -3.23 11.65
C ILE A 236 11.36 -4.25 12.59
N GLU A 237 12.68 -4.23 12.69
CA GLU A 237 13.45 -5.08 13.61
C GLU A 237 13.05 -4.83 15.06
N ALA A 238 12.96 -3.57 15.49
CA ALA A 238 12.49 -3.22 16.84
C ALA A 238 11.06 -3.71 17.14
N ILE A 239 10.16 -3.74 16.14
CA ILE A 239 8.82 -4.31 16.30
C ILE A 239 8.89 -5.84 16.48
N LEU A 240 9.85 -6.50 15.84
CA LEU A 240 10.04 -7.95 15.93
C LEU A 240 10.76 -8.38 17.21
N GLU A 241 11.67 -7.53 17.73
CA GLU A 241 12.44 -7.78 18.95
C GLU A 241 11.64 -7.42 20.22
N GLY A 242 10.91 -6.30 20.20
CA GLY A 242 10.21 -5.76 21.38
C GLY A 242 8.86 -6.42 21.71
N GLN A 243 8.43 -7.40 20.92
CA GLN A 243 7.21 -8.15 21.18
C GLN A 243 7.41 -9.59 20.72
N GLU A 244 7.15 -10.57 21.59
CA GLU A 244 6.67 -11.89 21.17
C GLU A 244 5.30 -11.73 20.51
N ILE A 245 5.23 -11.00 19.38
CA ILE A 245 4.05 -11.03 18.54
C ILE A 245 4.06 -12.44 17.98
N ASN A 246 3.16 -13.27 18.49
CA ASN A 246 2.72 -14.51 17.84
C ASN A 246 2.07 -14.15 16.48
N LEU A 247 2.86 -13.56 15.57
CA LEU A 247 2.57 -13.40 14.14
C LEU A 247 2.71 -14.79 13.56
N TYR A 248 1.61 -15.53 13.69
CA TYR A 248 1.34 -16.85 13.14
C TYR A 248 2.37 -17.30 12.09
N ARG A 249 3.32 -18.16 12.53
CA ARG A 249 4.24 -18.87 11.65
C ARG A 249 3.46 -19.97 10.92
N LYS A 250 3.57 -19.95 9.59
CA LYS A 250 3.28 -21.03 8.61
C LYS A 250 1.92 -21.76 8.75
N ASN A 251 1.01 -21.45 7.81
CA ASN A 251 0.47 -22.47 6.89
C ASN A 251 -0.16 -21.82 5.65
N SER A 252 0.54 -21.96 4.51
CA SER A 252 0.03 -22.24 3.14
C SER A 252 -1.18 -21.51 2.52
N LYS A 253 -1.70 -20.40 3.07
CA LYS A 253 -2.79 -19.61 2.44
C LYS A 253 -2.49 -18.12 2.18
N ASN A 254 -1.21 -17.74 2.11
CA ASN A 254 -0.82 -16.37 1.69
C ASN A 254 -0.42 -16.28 0.19
N ASP A 255 -0.62 -17.35 -0.58
CA ASP A 255 -0.33 -17.37 -2.03
C ASP A 255 -1.31 -16.49 -2.83
N TYR A 256 -2.60 -16.50 -2.45
CA TYR A 256 -3.62 -15.63 -3.03
C TYR A 256 -3.29 -14.14 -2.90
N LEU A 257 -2.72 -13.73 -1.76
CA LEU A 257 -2.38 -12.33 -1.48
C LEU A 257 -1.21 -11.84 -2.34
N LEU A 258 -0.18 -12.68 -2.50
CA LEU A 258 0.93 -12.39 -3.40
C LEU A 258 0.45 -12.35 -4.85
N LYS A 259 -0.29 -13.37 -5.30
CA LYS A 259 -0.90 -13.39 -6.64
C LYS A 259 -1.72 -12.14 -6.91
N LYS A 260 -2.56 -11.71 -5.96
CA LYS A 260 -3.37 -10.49 -6.14
C LYS A 260 -2.52 -9.22 -6.19
N ILE A 261 -1.39 -9.17 -5.49
CA ILE A 261 -0.45 -8.06 -5.55
C ILE A 261 0.31 -8.05 -6.88
N GLU A 262 0.78 -9.22 -7.33
CA GLU A 262 1.47 -9.44 -8.61
C GLU A 262 0.53 -9.13 -9.78
N GLU A 263 -0.71 -9.61 -9.75
CA GLU A 263 -1.78 -9.27 -10.69
C GLU A 263 -2.02 -7.76 -10.78
N VAL A 264 -2.01 -7.05 -9.64
CA VAL A 264 -2.18 -5.59 -9.64
C VAL A 264 -0.97 -4.89 -10.26
N GLU A 265 0.25 -5.37 -10.02
CA GLU A 265 1.46 -4.82 -10.65
C GLU A 265 1.48 -5.08 -12.15
N GLU A 266 1.21 -6.30 -12.59
CA GLU A 266 1.08 -6.63 -14.00
C GLU A 266 0.01 -5.78 -14.67
N ASN A 267 -1.13 -5.58 -14.02
CA ASN A 267 -2.20 -4.75 -14.55
C ASN A 267 -1.77 -3.28 -14.69
N GLU A 268 -1.00 -2.74 -13.74
CA GLU A 268 -0.45 -1.38 -13.85
C GLU A 268 0.62 -1.28 -14.95
N ILE A 269 1.46 -2.30 -15.13
CA ILE A 269 2.43 -2.38 -16.24
C ILE A 269 1.70 -2.41 -17.58
N LYS A 270 0.74 -3.32 -17.74
CA LYS A 270 -0.11 -3.44 -18.93
C LYS A 270 -0.84 -2.13 -19.24
N LYS A 271 -1.37 -1.44 -18.22
CA LYS A 271 -2.00 -0.12 -18.38
C LYS A 271 -1.02 0.95 -18.83
N GLY A 272 0.16 1.02 -18.22
CA GLY A 272 1.23 1.96 -18.61
C GLY A 272 1.61 1.78 -20.08
N ARG A 273 1.92 0.54 -20.48
CA ARG A 273 2.29 0.20 -21.85
C ARG A 273 1.18 0.53 -22.86
N LYS A 274 -0.09 0.19 -22.55
CA LYS A 274 -1.25 0.57 -23.38
C LYS A 274 -1.38 2.09 -23.55
N ALA A 275 -1.07 2.88 -22.52
CA ALA A 275 -1.14 4.33 -22.59
C ALA A 275 -0.01 4.93 -23.43
N VAL A 276 1.19 4.34 -23.40
CA VAL A 276 2.33 4.75 -24.24
C VAL A 276 2.05 4.44 -25.72
N ILE A 277 1.45 3.30 -26.03
CA ILE A 277 1.02 2.95 -27.40
C ILE A 277 -0.04 3.94 -27.88
N ASP A 278 -1.10 4.16 -27.10
CA ASP A 278 -2.15 5.13 -27.43
C ASP A 278 -1.57 6.55 -27.62
N LEU A 279 -0.57 6.94 -26.82
CA LEU A 279 0.11 8.23 -26.97
C LEU A 279 0.89 8.33 -28.28
N LYS A 280 1.63 7.27 -28.67
CA LYS A 280 2.33 7.20 -29.94
C LYS A 280 1.35 7.41 -31.11
N ASP A 281 0.24 6.69 -31.11
CA ASP A 281 -0.71 6.71 -32.21
C ASP A 281 -1.43 8.07 -32.29
N LYS A 282 -1.93 8.58 -31.16
CA LYS A 282 -2.64 9.87 -31.10
C LYS A 282 -1.77 11.07 -31.43
N LEU A 283 -0.48 10.99 -31.09
CA LEU A 283 0.49 12.04 -31.43
C LEU A 283 1.32 11.68 -32.67
N ASN A 284 0.96 10.66 -33.45
CA ASN A 284 1.68 10.24 -34.65
C ASN A 284 3.22 10.24 -34.49
N LEU A 285 3.71 9.67 -33.39
CA LEU A 285 5.15 9.66 -33.08
C LEU A 285 5.85 8.55 -33.89
N LYS A 286 7.01 8.87 -34.47
CA LYS A 286 7.83 7.92 -35.25
C LYS A 286 8.21 6.67 -34.45
N LYS A 287 8.52 6.85 -33.15
CA LYS A 287 8.92 5.77 -32.23
C LYS A 287 8.01 5.76 -31.01
N LEU A 288 7.92 4.59 -30.37
CA LEU A 288 7.18 4.43 -29.12
C LEU A 288 7.87 5.24 -28.01
N PRO A 289 7.19 6.16 -27.31
CA PRO A 289 7.82 7.02 -26.31
C PRO A 289 8.00 6.28 -24.99
N GLU A 290 8.93 5.32 -24.95
CA GLU A 290 9.18 4.50 -23.77
C GLU A 290 9.70 5.33 -22.60
N ARG A 291 10.65 6.25 -22.86
CA ARG A 291 11.18 7.18 -21.87
C ARG A 291 10.67 8.59 -22.13
N ILE A 292 9.91 9.13 -21.19
CA ILE A 292 9.35 10.49 -21.25
C ILE A 292 9.98 11.34 -20.16
N GLU A 293 10.59 12.47 -20.50
CA GLU A 293 11.10 13.45 -19.54
C GLU A 293 10.20 14.69 -19.55
N ALA A 294 9.74 15.11 -18.37
CA ALA A 294 8.83 16.24 -18.23
C ALA A 294 9.39 17.33 -17.31
N PHE A 295 9.35 18.57 -17.79
CA PHE A 295 9.83 19.77 -17.10
C PHE A 295 8.68 20.59 -16.53
N ASP A 296 8.83 21.08 -15.30
CA ASP A 296 8.00 22.10 -14.66
C ASP A 296 8.92 23.17 -14.06
N ILE A 297 8.60 24.44 -14.30
CA ILE A 297 9.23 25.59 -13.65
C ILE A 297 8.27 26.14 -12.62
N SER A 298 8.76 26.30 -11.40
CA SER A 298 7.99 26.86 -10.30
C SER A 298 8.76 28.00 -9.63
N ASN A 299 8.13 29.17 -9.59
CA ASN A 299 8.70 30.37 -8.99
C ASN A 299 8.35 30.51 -7.51
N ILE A 300 9.33 30.92 -6.71
CA ILE A 300 9.12 31.43 -5.36
C ILE A 300 9.24 32.94 -5.43
N GLN A 301 8.28 33.68 -4.87
CA GLN A 301 8.35 35.13 -4.70
C GLN A 301 9.71 35.54 -4.07
N GLY A 302 10.66 35.94 -4.94
CA GLY A 302 11.76 36.85 -4.61
C GLY A 302 13.18 36.30 -4.40
N LYS A 303 13.45 34.99 -4.19
CA LYS A 303 14.85 34.56 -3.85
C LYS A 303 15.38 33.25 -4.43
N LEU A 304 14.56 32.26 -4.82
CA LEU A 304 15.07 30.97 -5.33
C LEU A 304 14.11 30.35 -6.37
N SER A 305 14.52 30.32 -7.63
CA SER A 305 13.80 29.61 -8.69
C SER A 305 14.33 28.20 -8.90
N VAL A 306 13.41 27.26 -9.12
CA VAL A 306 13.72 25.83 -9.16
C VAL A 306 13.01 25.19 -10.35
N GLY A 307 13.80 24.61 -11.24
CA GLY A 307 13.29 23.70 -12.25
C GLY A 307 13.17 22.29 -11.71
N SER A 308 12.10 21.61 -12.06
CA SER A 308 11.87 20.21 -11.70
C SER A 308 11.74 19.36 -12.97
N LEU A 309 12.32 18.16 -12.91
CA LEU A 309 12.28 17.18 -13.98
C LEU A 309 11.80 15.85 -13.41
N VAL A 310 10.74 15.32 -13.99
CA VAL A 310 10.25 13.96 -13.71
C VAL A 310 10.45 13.08 -14.92
N VAL A 311 10.63 11.79 -14.67
CA VAL A 311 10.89 10.80 -15.71
C VAL A 311 9.85 9.70 -15.64
N PHE A 312 9.26 9.36 -16.76
CA PHE A 312 8.41 8.18 -16.91
C PHE A 312 9.10 7.19 -17.83
N GLU A 313 9.00 5.91 -17.49
CA GLU A 313 9.48 4.79 -18.30
C GLU A 313 8.34 3.79 -18.44
N GLU A 314 8.04 3.40 -19.68
CA GLU A 314 6.90 2.55 -20.05
C GLU A 314 5.56 3.02 -19.45
N GLY A 315 5.37 4.34 -19.39
CA GLY A 315 4.18 4.96 -18.83
C GLY A 315 4.07 4.85 -17.31
N ARG A 316 5.19 4.65 -16.58
CA ARG A 316 5.22 4.64 -15.11
C ARG A 316 6.31 5.56 -14.56
N PRO A 317 6.13 6.17 -13.38
CA PRO A 317 7.15 7.02 -12.75
C PRO A 317 8.49 6.30 -12.50
N LYS A 318 9.59 6.79 -13.08
CA LYS A 318 10.97 6.35 -12.80
C LYS A 318 11.67 7.33 -11.84
N LYS A 319 11.27 7.29 -10.57
CA LYS A 319 11.66 8.29 -9.56
C LYS A 319 13.16 8.44 -9.32
N LYS A 320 13.94 7.37 -9.53
CA LYS A 320 15.41 7.41 -9.41
C LYS A 320 16.05 8.41 -10.39
N ASP A 321 15.35 8.73 -11.48
CA ASP A 321 15.85 9.62 -12.51
C ASP A 321 15.32 11.06 -12.35
N TYR A 322 14.54 11.35 -11.31
CA TYR A 322 14.00 12.70 -11.08
C TYR A 322 15.13 13.67 -10.72
N ARG A 323 15.06 14.91 -11.21
CA ARG A 323 16.09 15.92 -10.96
C ARG A 323 15.48 17.26 -10.60
N ARG A 324 16.18 17.99 -9.75
CA ARG A 324 15.87 19.38 -9.41
C ARG A 324 17.06 20.24 -9.78
N PHE A 325 16.76 21.42 -10.29
CA PHE A 325 17.74 22.35 -10.78
C PHE A 325 17.52 23.67 -10.06
N ARG A 326 18.48 24.05 -9.22
CA ARG A 326 18.55 25.44 -8.75
C ARG A 326 18.99 26.29 -9.93
N VAL A 327 18.14 27.23 -10.35
CA VAL A 327 18.43 28.23 -11.38
C VAL A 327 19.49 29.18 -10.83
N LYS A 328 20.51 29.49 -11.64
CA LYS A 328 21.63 30.34 -11.22
C LYS A 328 21.82 31.57 -12.11
N LYS A 329 21.55 31.46 -13.41
CA LYS A 329 21.91 32.47 -14.40
C LYS A 329 20.84 33.55 -14.59
N VAL A 330 19.59 33.26 -14.24
CA VAL A 330 18.45 34.15 -14.44
C VAL A 330 18.26 35.07 -13.23
N LYS A 331 18.32 36.39 -13.45
CA LYS A 331 17.96 37.40 -12.46
C LYS A 331 16.48 37.76 -12.63
N GLY A 332 15.68 37.68 -11.57
CA GLY A 332 14.25 37.98 -11.61
C GLY A 332 13.35 36.78 -11.96
N ILE A 333 12.09 37.05 -12.28
CA ILE A 333 11.05 36.06 -12.59
C ILE A 333 10.90 35.98 -14.12
N ASP A 334 11.66 35.09 -14.74
CA ASP A 334 11.58 34.79 -16.17
C ASP A 334 11.52 33.27 -16.39
N ASP A 335 10.30 32.75 -16.53
CA ASP A 335 10.05 31.31 -16.70
C ASP A 335 10.68 30.74 -17.96
N TYR A 336 10.81 31.54 -19.01
CA TYR A 336 11.39 31.11 -20.28
C TYR A 336 12.88 30.91 -20.15
N ALA A 337 13.60 31.91 -19.63
CA ALA A 337 15.04 31.81 -19.41
C ALA A 337 15.40 30.70 -18.41
N MET A 338 14.55 30.49 -17.39
CA MET A 338 14.74 29.40 -16.43
C MET A 338 14.59 28.02 -17.07
N LEU A 339 13.57 27.85 -17.90
CA LEU A 339 13.33 26.61 -18.62
C LEU A 339 14.46 26.30 -19.61
N GLN A 340 14.98 27.31 -20.31
CA GLN A 340 16.16 27.18 -21.16
C GLN A 340 17.38 26.69 -20.38
N GLU A 341 17.73 27.34 -19.25
CA GLU A 341 18.89 26.97 -18.43
C GLU A 341 18.79 25.51 -17.96
N VAL A 342 17.61 25.11 -17.48
CA VAL A 342 17.38 23.77 -16.94
C VAL A 342 17.48 22.70 -18.03
N THR A 343 16.87 22.97 -19.18
CA THR A 343 16.90 22.10 -20.36
C THR A 343 18.33 21.92 -20.87
N GLU A 344 19.04 23.02 -21.07
CA GLU A 344 20.42 23.03 -21.58
C GLU A 344 21.34 22.22 -20.67
N ARG A 345 21.29 22.48 -19.36
CA ARG A 345 22.09 21.76 -18.36
C ARG A 345 21.77 20.27 -18.31
N ARG A 346 20.50 19.88 -18.48
CA ARG A 346 20.09 18.48 -18.47
C ARG A 346 20.69 17.74 -19.66
N TYR A 347 20.51 18.27 -20.87
CA TYR A 347 20.89 17.56 -22.10
C TYR A 347 22.37 17.63 -22.39
N LYS A 348 23.07 18.74 -22.10
CA LYS A 348 24.54 18.79 -22.17
C LYS A 348 25.18 17.71 -21.29
N ARG A 349 24.64 17.50 -20.08
CA ARG A 349 25.13 16.47 -19.16
C ARG A 349 24.82 15.05 -19.63
N LEU A 350 23.64 14.81 -20.22
CA LEU A 350 23.31 13.50 -20.77
C LEU A 350 24.23 13.13 -21.94
N LEU A 351 24.51 14.10 -22.82
CA LEU A 351 25.44 13.95 -23.93
C LEU A 351 26.87 13.68 -23.44
N SER A 352 27.38 14.47 -22.48
CA SER A 352 28.73 14.28 -21.95
C SER A 352 28.91 12.94 -21.23
N GLU A 353 27.87 12.45 -20.55
CA GLU A 353 27.89 11.17 -19.83
C GLU A 353 27.51 9.97 -20.72
N GLY A 354 27.22 10.17 -22.01
CA GLY A 354 26.79 9.10 -22.93
C GLY A 354 25.50 8.39 -22.49
N LYS A 355 24.60 9.09 -21.78
CA LYS A 355 23.39 8.49 -21.21
C LYS A 355 22.21 8.54 -22.18
N ARG A 356 21.29 7.58 -22.06
CA ARG A 356 20.06 7.47 -22.86
C ARG A 356 19.26 8.78 -22.82
N LEU A 357 19.01 9.35 -24.00
CA LEU A 357 18.09 10.47 -24.23
C LEU A 357 16.62 10.00 -24.10
N PRO A 358 15.68 10.90 -23.78
CA PRO A 358 14.27 10.57 -23.79
C PRO A 358 13.75 10.35 -25.21
N ASP A 359 12.70 9.54 -25.32
CA ASP A 359 11.97 9.31 -26.56
C ASP A 359 10.90 10.40 -26.78
N LEU A 360 10.53 11.13 -25.72
CA LEU A 360 9.60 12.27 -25.76
C LEU A 360 9.92 13.26 -24.63
N VAL A 361 9.91 14.55 -24.96
CA VAL A 361 10.03 15.66 -24.01
C VAL A 361 8.65 16.30 -23.80
N LEU A 362 8.24 16.47 -22.54
CA LEU A 362 7.01 17.15 -22.16
C LEU A 362 7.33 18.43 -21.39
N VAL A 363 6.66 19.52 -21.72
CA VAL A 363 6.75 20.79 -20.99
C VAL A 363 5.41 21.09 -20.32
N ASP A 364 5.40 21.32 -19.01
CA ASP A 364 4.22 21.79 -18.28
C ASP A 364 3.98 23.29 -18.55
N GLY A 365 3.34 23.56 -19.68
CA GLY A 365 2.81 24.86 -20.02
C GLY A 365 2.51 25.05 -21.51
N GLY A 366 2.46 26.31 -21.94
CA GLY A 366 1.94 26.68 -23.26
C GLY A 366 2.97 26.67 -24.39
N LYS A 367 2.50 27.07 -25.58
CA LYS A 367 3.29 27.15 -26.83
C LYS A 367 4.58 27.99 -26.70
N GLY A 368 4.57 29.05 -25.89
CA GLY A 368 5.77 29.86 -25.63
C GLY A 368 6.88 29.03 -25.00
N GLN A 369 6.59 28.31 -23.91
CA GLN A 369 7.57 27.48 -23.21
C GLN A 369 8.05 26.31 -24.08
N LEU A 370 7.16 25.74 -24.88
CA LEU A 370 7.50 24.73 -25.87
C LEU A 370 8.58 25.22 -26.86
N SER A 371 8.39 26.42 -27.41
CA SER A 371 9.32 27.03 -28.36
C SER A 371 10.71 27.23 -27.75
N GLU A 372 10.78 27.66 -26.49
CA GLU A 372 12.06 27.89 -25.82
C GLU A 372 12.85 26.61 -25.56
N VAL A 373 12.18 25.51 -25.20
CA VAL A 373 12.84 24.21 -25.06
C VAL A 373 13.29 23.69 -26.43
N LYS A 374 12.48 23.89 -27.47
CA LYS A 374 12.82 23.48 -28.84
C LYS A 374 14.10 24.18 -29.33
N LYS A 375 14.23 25.50 -29.14
CA LYS A 375 15.47 26.25 -29.46
C LYS A 375 16.71 25.63 -28.81
N ILE A 376 16.61 25.20 -27.54
CA ILE A 376 17.73 24.56 -26.84
C ILE A 376 18.04 23.17 -27.42
N LEU A 377 17.03 22.36 -27.72
CA LEU A 377 17.24 21.06 -28.36
C LEU A 377 17.93 21.22 -29.73
N ASP A 378 17.48 22.19 -30.53
CA ASP A 378 18.07 22.49 -31.83
C ASP A 378 19.51 23.00 -31.68
N SER A 379 19.79 23.87 -30.71
CA SER A 379 21.17 24.33 -30.42
C SER A 379 22.13 23.21 -29.99
N LEU A 380 21.61 22.09 -29.53
CA LEU A 380 22.38 20.89 -29.15
C LEU A 380 22.36 19.82 -30.25
N ASN A 381 21.81 20.13 -31.43
CA ASN A 381 21.60 19.20 -32.55
C ASN A 381 20.81 17.94 -32.13
N LEU A 382 19.78 18.11 -31.30
CA LEU A 382 18.93 17.03 -30.79
C LEU A 382 17.55 17.04 -31.45
N GLU A 383 17.31 16.08 -32.35
CA GLU A 383 16.00 15.87 -33.01
C GLU A 383 15.03 15.04 -32.14
N LEU A 384 14.76 15.52 -30.92
CA LEU A 384 13.84 14.85 -30.00
C LEU A 384 12.40 15.32 -30.19
N PRO A 385 11.40 14.40 -30.20
CA PRO A 385 10.00 14.78 -30.16
C PRO A 385 9.70 15.59 -28.89
N ILE A 386 9.01 16.72 -29.04
CA ILE A 386 8.65 17.60 -27.93
C ILE A 386 7.19 18.03 -28.01
N ILE A 387 6.53 18.03 -26.86
CA ILE A 387 5.17 18.51 -26.68
C ILE A 387 5.03 19.36 -25.42
N SER A 388 3.98 20.17 -25.37
CA SER A 388 3.56 20.83 -24.14
C SER A 388 2.08 20.60 -23.87
N ILE A 389 1.67 20.70 -22.60
CA ILE A 389 0.28 20.56 -22.17
C ILE A 389 -0.17 21.80 -21.40
N ALA A 390 -1.18 22.51 -21.92
CA ALA A 390 -1.71 23.71 -21.28
C ALA A 390 -2.74 23.37 -20.19
N LYS A 391 -2.60 24.01 -19.01
CA LYS A 391 -3.32 23.64 -17.78
C LYS A 391 -4.85 23.88 -17.79
N LYS A 392 -5.36 24.80 -18.60
CA LYS A 392 -6.80 25.16 -18.60
C LYS A 392 -7.63 24.22 -19.47
N GLU A 393 -7.19 23.99 -20.71
CA GLU A 393 -7.96 23.26 -21.72
C GLU A 393 -7.40 21.88 -22.05
N GLU A 394 -6.32 21.46 -21.37
CA GLU A 394 -5.60 20.19 -21.66
C GLU A 394 -5.14 20.06 -23.12
N GLU A 395 -4.99 21.21 -23.80
CA GLU A 395 -4.51 21.32 -25.16
C GLU A 395 -3.05 20.91 -25.27
N ILE A 396 -2.75 20.09 -26.28
CA ILE A 396 -1.40 19.62 -26.55
C ILE A 396 -0.82 20.40 -27.72
N PHE A 397 0.35 20.99 -27.52
CA PHE A 397 1.08 21.67 -28.59
C PHE A 397 2.27 20.82 -29.02
N LYS A 398 2.56 20.82 -30.33
CA LYS A 398 3.79 20.26 -30.93
C LYS A 398 4.62 21.38 -31.54
N SER A 399 5.92 21.17 -31.63
CA SER A 399 6.81 22.14 -32.29
C SER A 399 6.48 22.35 -33.77
N GLU A 400 6.02 21.29 -34.45
CA GLU A 400 5.79 21.27 -35.91
C GLU A 400 4.37 21.72 -36.32
N VAL A 401 3.45 21.89 -35.36
CA VAL A 401 2.03 22.13 -35.64
C VAL A 401 1.56 23.37 -34.89
N HIS A 402 0.95 24.32 -35.60
CA HIS A 402 0.47 25.56 -34.99
C HIS A 402 -0.86 25.42 -34.26
N THR A 403 -1.70 24.47 -34.66
CA THR A 403 -2.98 24.15 -34.03
C THR A 403 -2.80 23.18 -32.85
N PRO A 404 -3.51 23.39 -31.74
CA PRO A 404 -3.48 22.45 -30.63
C PRO A 404 -4.11 21.11 -31.03
N ILE A 405 -3.50 20.03 -30.56
CA ILE A 405 -4.05 18.68 -30.67
C ILE A 405 -4.95 18.46 -29.46
N ILE A 406 -6.24 18.24 -29.72
CA ILE A 406 -7.23 17.91 -28.70
C ILE A 406 -7.36 16.39 -28.65
N LEU A 407 -7.00 15.79 -27.51
CA LEU A 407 -7.21 14.36 -27.30
C LEU A 407 -8.61 14.09 -26.76
N PRO A 408 -9.23 12.94 -27.13
CA PRO A 408 -10.47 12.51 -26.50
C PRO A 408 -10.33 12.44 -24.98
N SER A 409 -11.34 12.94 -24.26
CA SER A 409 -11.36 13.02 -22.80
C SER A 409 -11.24 11.66 -22.09
N ASN A 410 -11.53 10.57 -22.79
CA ASN A 410 -11.43 9.19 -22.31
C ASN A 410 -10.15 8.46 -22.80
N SER A 411 -9.27 9.13 -23.54
CA SER A 411 -8.06 8.51 -24.08
C SER A 411 -7.02 8.21 -23.00
N LYS A 412 -6.31 7.09 -23.16
CA LYS A 412 -5.25 6.69 -22.22
C LYS A 412 -4.03 7.60 -22.38
N ALA A 413 -3.81 8.11 -23.59
CA ALA A 413 -2.82 9.12 -23.91
C ALA A 413 -3.01 10.38 -23.05
N LEU A 414 -4.22 10.94 -23.01
CA LEU A 414 -4.51 12.13 -22.21
C LEU A 414 -4.29 11.88 -20.72
N PHE A 415 -4.81 10.76 -20.18
CA PHE A 415 -4.59 10.41 -18.77
C PHE A 415 -3.11 10.20 -18.42
N LEU A 416 -2.31 9.67 -19.35
CA LEU A 416 -0.86 9.54 -19.16
C LEU A 416 -0.21 10.93 -19.08
N LEU A 417 -0.52 11.83 -20.00
CA LEU A 417 0.05 13.19 -20.01
C LEU A 417 -0.36 13.99 -18.78
N GLN A 418 -1.63 13.95 -18.38
CA GLN A 418 -2.11 14.57 -17.14
C GLN A 418 -1.37 14.03 -15.92
N ARG A 419 -1.17 12.71 -15.83
CA ARG A 419 -0.42 12.10 -14.71
C ARG A 419 1.04 12.50 -14.70
N ILE A 420 1.68 12.67 -15.87
CA ILE A 420 3.06 13.14 -15.95
C ILE A 420 3.14 14.59 -15.48
N ARG A 421 2.26 15.46 -15.99
CA ARG A 421 2.13 16.86 -15.58
C ARG A 421 1.92 16.99 -14.07
N ASP A 422 0.91 16.29 -13.55
CA ASP A 422 0.57 16.35 -12.14
C ASP A 422 1.73 15.87 -11.24
N GLU A 423 2.50 14.88 -11.69
CA GLU A 423 3.69 14.40 -10.99
C GLU A 423 4.85 15.40 -11.06
N ALA A 424 5.05 16.08 -12.18
CA ALA A 424 6.02 17.17 -12.34
C ALA A 424 5.70 18.33 -11.37
N HIS A 425 4.46 18.82 -11.44
CA HIS A 425 3.96 19.87 -10.56
C HIS A 425 4.05 19.48 -9.08
N ARG A 426 3.66 18.24 -8.73
CA ARG A 426 3.79 17.69 -7.37
C ARG A 426 5.24 17.70 -6.89
N PHE A 427 6.16 17.30 -7.75
CA PHE A 427 7.58 17.20 -7.41
C PHE A 427 8.22 18.58 -7.16
N ALA A 428 7.78 19.60 -7.90
CA ALA A 428 8.12 20.99 -7.66
C ALA A 428 7.54 21.52 -6.33
N VAL A 429 6.23 21.40 -6.12
CA VAL A 429 5.53 21.89 -4.90
C VAL A 429 6.13 21.32 -3.61
N ILE A 430 6.49 20.03 -3.58
CA ILE A 430 7.12 19.40 -2.42
C ILE A 430 8.45 20.07 -2.07
N TYR A 431 9.21 20.50 -3.06
CA TYR A 431 10.48 21.18 -2.83
C TYR A 431 10.29 22.57 -2.23
N HIS A 432 9.34 23.34 -2.77
CA HIS A 432 8.99 24.65 -2.23
C HIS A 432 8.59 24.60 -0.77
N ARG A 433 7.79 23.58 -0.39
CA ARG A 433 7.41 23.35 1.01
C ARG A 433 8.64 23.05 1.90
N LYS A 434 9.60 22.25 1.43
CA LYS A 434 10.84 21.93 2.18
C LYS A 434 11.76 23.14 2.35
N ILE A 435 11.80 24.06 1.37
CA ILE A 435 12.57 25.31 1.47
C ILE A 435 11.91 26.28 2.45
N ARG A 436 10.58 26.44 2.42
CA ARG A 436 9.86 27.37 3.31
C ARG A 436 9.79 26.93 4.78
N SER A 437 10.01 25.63 5.05
CA SER A 437 10.03 25.09 6.41
C SER A 437 11.41 25.13 7.07
N LYS A 438 12.44 25.54 6.33
CA LYS A 438 13.76 25.88 6.84
C LYS A 438 13.84 27.39 6.93
#